data_AF-A0A9E3KF22-F1
#
_entry.id   AF-A0A9E3KF22-F1
#
_cell.length_a   1.000
_cell.length_b   1.000
_cell.length_c   1.000
_cell.angle_alpha   90.00
_cell.angle_beta   90.00
_cell.angle_gamma   90.00
#
_symmetry.space_group_name_H-M   'P 1'
#
loop_
_entity.id
_entity.type
_entity.pdbx_description
1 polymer ?
#
loop_
_entity_poly.entity_id
_entity_poly.type
_entity_poly.pdbx_seq_one_letter_code
_entity_poly.pdbx_strand_id
1 'polypeptide(L)'
;MKSFPPYSHLELLLASKSPRRRQLLAGLDVAVQLVDIEVEESYPETLKNSDIGEYLAIKKSKGYQKPLKEHQVLLTADTVVLQDDIHFAKPINTAEAKAMIRAFANNTHEVITGVCLRSADKQISFSELTKVSFMPLSDSAIDHYVNHYEVLDKAGAYGIQDWLGLTTIKKIEGCYYNVMGLPTYKIFRELAHF
;
A
#
# COMPACT_ATOMS: atom_id res chain seq x y z
N MET A 1 -0.67 26.82 -23.08
CA MET A 1 -0.48 25.36 -22.88
C MET A 1 -1.05 25.01 -21.53
N LYS A 2 -1.84 23.93 -21.40
CA LYS A 2 -2.16 23.38 -20.08
C LYS A 2 -0.86 22.83 -19.48
N SER A 3 -0.60 23.09 -18.20
CA SER A 3 0.58 22.54 -17.53
C SER A 3 0.49 21.01 -17.50
N PHE A 4 1.65 20.36 -17.61
CA PHE A 4 1.79 18.92 -17.45
C PHE A 4 2.78 18.65 -16.30
N PRO A 5 2.48 17.74 -15.38
CA PRO A 5 1.26 16.92 -15.28
C PRO A 5 -0.01 17.77 -15.00
N PRO A 6 -1.22 17.25 -15.28
CA PRO A 6 -2.47 18.03 -15.18
C PRO A 6 -2.77 18.54 -13.75
N TYR A 7 -2.16 17.91 -12.75
CA TYR A 7 -2.27 18.24 -11.33
C TYR A 7 -1.10 19.09 -10.81
N SER A 8 -0.29 19.71 -11.68
CA SER A 8 0.90 20.48 -11.26
C SER A 8 0.59 21.69 -10.37
N HIS A 9 -0.68 22.10 -10.30
CA HIS A 9 -1.17 23.20 -9.48
C HIS A 9 -1.58 22.74 -8.06
N LEU A 10 -1.63 21.43 -7.83
CA LEU A 10 -2.03 20.84 -6.55
C LEU A 10 -0.81 20.63 -5.63
N GLU A 11 -1.07 20.69 -4.33
CA GLU A 11 -0.19 20.22 -3.26
C GLU A 11 -0.78 18.95 -2.65
N LEU A 12 -0.03 17.86 -2.70
CA LEU A 12 -0.45 16.57 -2.17
C LEU A 12 0.01 16.42 -0.71
N LEU A 13 -0.93 16.31 0.22
CA LEU A 13 -0.64 15.98 1.62
C LEU A 13 -0.65 14.46 1.78
N LEU A 14 0.52 13.85 2.01
CA LEU A 14 0.62 12.41 2.26
C LEU A 14 0.51 12.12 3.76
N ALA A 15 -0.58 11.47 4.16
CA ALA A 15 -0.76 10.98 5.53
C ALA A 15 -0.35 9.51 5.64
N SER A 16 0.97 9.26 5.55
CA SER A 16 1.52 7.91 5.66
C SER A 16 2.93 7.90 6.22
N LYS A 17 3.17 6.99 7.18
CA LYS A 17 4.50 6.70 7.72
C LYS A 17 5.34 5.80 6.80
N SER A 18 4.80 5.32 5.67
CA SER A 18 5.50 4.39 4.78
C SER A 18 6.52 5.12 3.90
N PRO A 19 7.83 4.81 4.01
CA PRO A 19 8.85 5.42 3.17
C PRO A 19 8.66 5.07 1.68
N ARG A 20 8.11 3.90 1.37
CA ARG A 20 7.84 3.43 0.00
C ARG A 20 6.77 4.28 -0.69
N ARG A 21 5.71 4.64 0.02
CA ARG A 21 4.65 5.50 -0.52
C ARG A 21 5.15 6.91 -0.84
N ARG A 22 5.97 7.47 0.04
CA ARG A 22 6.66 8.74 -0.20
C ARG A 22 7.56 8.67 -1.43
N GLN A 23 8.34 7.60 -1.57
CA GLN A 23 9.20 7.38 -2.74
C GLN A 23 8.38 7.35 -4.04
N LEU A 24 7.26 6.62 -4.06
CA LEU A 24 6.40 6.51 -5.24
C LEU A 24 5.79 7.86 -5.66
N LEU A 25 5.30 8.64 -4.70
CA LEU A 25 4.69 9.94 -4.99
C LEU A 25 5.71 10.99 -5.42
N ALA A 26 6.95 10.93 -4.91
CA ALA A 26 8.04 11.78 -5.39
C ALA A 26 8.33 11.58 -6.89
N GLY A 27 8.02 10.40 -7.44
CA GLY A 27 8.15 10.10 -8.88
C GLY A 27 6.96 10.52 -9.74
N LEU A 28 5.93 11.17 -9.18
CA LEU A 28 4.76 11.66 -9.92
C LEU A 28 4.85 13.14 -10.33
N ASP A 29 5.99 13.79 -10.06
CA ASP A 29 6.20 15.22 -10.37
C ASP A 29 5.12 16.14 -9.76
N VAL A 30 4.72 15.85 -8.51
CA VAL A 30 3.78 16.64 -7.71
C VAL A 30 4.45 17.10 -6.41
N ALA A 31 4.12 18.29 -5.93
CA ALA A 31 4.56 18.75 -4.62
C ALA A 31 3.93 17.87 -3.54
N VAL A 32 4.75 17.21 -2.71
CA VAL A 32 4.28 16.35 -1.62
C VAL A 32 4.71 16.91 -0.27
N GLN A 33 3.75 17.15 0.61
CA GLN A 33 3.98 17.46 2.01
C GLN A 33 3.57 16.28 2.89
N LEU A 34 4.43 15.86 3.82
CA LEU A 34 4.08 14.83 4.78
C LEU A 34 3.23 15.42 5.91
N VAL A 35 2.18 14.71 6.30
CA VAL A 35 1.36 15.07 7.46
C VAL A 35 1.18 13.85 8.37
N ASP A 36 1.24 14.08 9.68
CA ASP A 36 1.03 13.03 10.65
C ASP A 36 -0.45 12.83 10.94
N ILE A 37 -0.85 11.57 11.01
CA ILE A 37 -2.14 11.13 11.51
C ILE A 37 -1.91 9.93 12.44
N GLU A 38 -2.72 9.85 13.49
CA GLU A 38 -2.80 8.69 14.35
C GLU A 38 -4.25 8.19 14.32
N VAL A 39 -4.41 6.98 13.79
CA VAL A 39 -5.72 6.34 13.63
C VAL A 39 -5.55 4.88 13.97
N GLU A 40 -6.44 4.37 14.81
CA GLU A 40 -6.51 2.95 15.13
C GLU A 40 -6.88 2.15 13.88
N GLU A 41 -6.06 1.18 13.49
CA GLU A 41 -6.23 0.37 12.27
C GLU A 41 -7.20 -0.81 12.46
N SER A 42 -8.37 -0.54 13.06
CA SER A 42 -9.46 -1.51 13.26
C SER A 42 -10.57 -1.38 12.22
N TYR A 43 -11.22 -2.50 11.89
CA TYR A 43 -12.33 -2.61 10.94
C TYR A 43 -13.35 -3.65 11.41
N PRO A 44 -14.62 -3.59 10.95
CA PRO A 44 -15.65 -4.56 11.34
C PRO A 44 -15.31 -5.98 10.86
N GLU A 45 -15.54 -6.99 11.70
CA GLU A 45 -15.31 -8.41 11.34
C GLU A 45 -16.18 -8.87 10.17
N THR A 46 -17.31 -8.21 9.93
CA THR A 46 -18.22 -8.51 8.82
C THR A 46 -17.77 -7.90 7.48
N LEU A 47 -16.69 -7.11 7.47
CA LEU A 47 -16.20 -6.47 6.25
C LEU A 47 -15.54 -7.51 5.35
N LYS A 48 -15.86 -7.47 4.06
CA LYS A 48 -15.19 -8.36 3.08
C LYS A 48 -13.71 -8.01 3.02
N ASN A 49 -12.87 -9.04 2.94
CA ASN A 49 -11.42 -8.88 2.87
C ASN A 49 -10.97 -7.92 1.75
N SER A 50 -11.64 -7.96 0.60
CA SER A 50 -11.41 -7.06 -0.54
C SER A 50 -11.59 -5.57 -0.23
N ASP A 51 -12.40 -5.26 0.79
CA ASP A 51 -12.85 -3.90 1.09
C ASP A 51 -12.04 -3.29 2.25
N ILE A 52 -11.25 -4.10 2.97
CA ILE A 52 -10.47 -3.67 4.15
C ILE A 52 -9.52 -2.54 3.79
N GLY A 53 -8.77 -2.66 2.69
CA GLY A 53 -7.79 -1.66 2.28
C GLY A 53 -8.43 -0.29 2.04
N GLU A 54 -9.56 -0.24 1.32
CA GLU A 54 -10.28 1.01 1.04
C GLU A 54 -10.90 1.59 2.31
N TYR A 55 -11.51 0.74 3.14
CA TYR A 55 -12.07 1.14 4.43
C TYR A 55 -11.03 1.81 5.33
N LEU A 56 -9.84 1.20 5.48
CA LEU A 56 -8.75 1.73 6.28
C LEU A 56 -8.17 3.01 5.70
N ALA A 57 -8.06 3.13 4.37
CA ALA A 57 -7.65 4.37 3.71
C ALA A 57 -8.64 5.51 4.02
N ILE A 58 -9.95 5.27 3.91
CA ILE A 58 -10.99 6.25 4.27
C ILE A 58 -10.91 6.60 5.76
N LYS A 59 -10.75 5.61 6.65
CA LYS A 59 -10.61 5.83 8.10
C LYS A 59 -9.41 6.74 8.41
N LYS A 60 -8.27 6.50 7.75
CA LYS A 60 -7.07 7.35 7.84
C LYS A 60 -7.34 8.77 7.37
N SER A 61 -8.05 8.95 6.25
CA SER A 61 -8.44 10.27 5.73
C SER A 61 -9.30 11.03 6.74
N LYS A 62 -10.26 10.36 7.39
CA LYS A 62 -11.09 10.94 8.45
C LYS A 62 -10.30 11.31 9.71
N GLY A 63 -9.17 10.66 9.99
CA GLY A 63 -8.28 11.04 11.09
C GLY A 63 -7.62 12.42 10.91
N TYR A 64 -7.51 12.92 9.68
CA TYR A 64 -7.00 14.25 9.40
C TYR A 64 -8.10 15.31 9.55
N GLN A 65 -8.13 15.97 10.71
CA GLN A 65 -9.19 16.92 11.08
C GLN A 65 -8.93 18.38 10.65
N LYS A 66 -7.73 18.69 10.14
CA LYS A 66 -7.40 20.04 9.70
C LYS A 66 -8.11 20.34 8.37
N PRO A 67 -8.60 21.58 8.16
CA PRO A 67 -9.20 21.97 6.88
C PRO A 67 -8.14 21.94 5.78
N LEU A 68 -8.54 21.49 4.58
CA LEU A 68 -7.71 21.51 3.39
C LEU A 68 -7.92 22.83 2.63
N LYS A 69 -6.85 23.40 2.11
CA LYS A 69 -6.94 24.54 1.18
C LYS A 69 -7.45 24.08 -0.18
N GLU A 70 -7.91 25.03 -1.00
CA GLU A 70 -8.46 24.77 -2.33
C GLU A 70 -7.53 23.96 -3.25
N HIS A 71 -6.21 24.18 -3.17
CA HIS A 71 -5.20 23.46 -3.96
C HIS A 71 -4.62 22.21 -3.25
N GLN A 72 -5.12 21.86 -2.07
CA GLN A 72 -4.59 20.74 -1.29
C GLN A 72 -5.44 19.48 -1.46
N VAL A 73 -4.77 18.37 -1.74
CA VAL A 73 -5.38 17.04 -1.76
C VAL A 73 -4.69 16.16 -0.73
N LEU A 74 -5.45 15.65 0.23
CA LEU A 74 -5.00 14.64 1.18
C LEU A 74 -5.02 13.26 0.51
N LEU A 75 -3.89 12.56 0.56
CA LEU A 75 -3.77 11.16 0.17
C LEU A 75 -3.52 10.30 1.39
N THR A 76 -4.40 9.33 1.61
CA THR A 76 -4.21 8.23 2.55
C THR A 76 -4.31 6.90 1.83
N ALA A 77 -3.61 5.89 2.35
CA ALA A 77 -3.63 4.57 1.76
C ALA A 77 -3.40 3.48 2.82
N ASP A 78 -3.92 2.30 2.52
CA ASP A 78 -3.69 1.08 3.29
C ASP A 78 -3.48 -0.11 2.36
N THR A 79 -2.68 -1.08 2.78
CA THR A 79 -2.30 -2.23 1.95
C THR A 79 -2.47 -3.50 2.75
N VAL A 80 -3.31 -4.40 2.28
CA VAL A 80 -3.60 -5.69 2.89
C VAL A 80 -3.09 -6.82 2.00
N VAL A 81 -2.65 -7.91 2.64
CA VAL A 81 -2.20 -9.14 1.95
C VAL A 81 -3.14 -10.27 2.33
N LEU A 82 -3.65 -10.98 1.34
CA LEU A 82 -4.65 -12.04 1.50
C LEU A 82 -4.18 -13.32 0.82
N GLN A 83 -4.39 -14.47 1.46
CA GLN A 83 -4.31 -15.78 0.81
C GLN A 83 -5.41 -16.66 1.37
N ASP A 84 -6.21 -17.28 0.49
CA ASP A 84 -7.31 -18.18 0.87
C ASP A 84 -8.25 -17.57 1.94
N ASP A 85 -8.66 -16.31 1.73
CA ASP A 85 -9.47 -15.51 2.65
C ASP A 85 -8.84 -15.22 4.04
N ILE A 86 -7.56 -15.53 4.23
CA ILE A 86 -6.80 -15.19 5.44
C ILE A 86 -6.07 -13.87 5.23
N HIS A 87 -6.25 -12.93 6.16
CA HIS A 87 -5.53 -11.66 6.18
C HIS A 87 -4.17 -11.79 6.88
N PHE A 88 -3.10 -11.45 6.16
CA PHE A 88 -1.73 -11.42 6.64
C PHE A 88 -1.32 -10.01 7.03
N ALA A 89 -1.50 -9.68 8.31
CA ALA A 89 -1.04 -8.42 8.88
C ALA A 89 0.50 -8.34 8.98
N LYS A 90 1.00 -7.35 9.72
CA LYS A 90 2.41 -7.29 10.09
C LYS A 90 2.72 -8.39 11.11
N PRO A 91 3.79 -9.18 10.94
CA PRO A 91 4.14 -10.21 11.90
C PRO A 91 4.60 -9.57 13.23
N ILE A 92 4.23 -10.17 14.36
CA ILE A 92 4.62 -9.69 15.70
C ILE A 92 6.05 -10.08 16.05
N ASN A 93 6.61 -11.10 15.37
CA ASN A 93 7.97 -11.57 15.57
C ASN A 93 8.50 -12.32 14.33
N THR A 94 9.79 -12.66 14.36
CA THR A 94 10.46 -13.35 13.25
C THR A 94 9.96 -14.76 13.00
N ALA A 95 9.46 -15.48 14.01
CA ALA A 95 8.89 -16.81 13.82
C ALA A 95 7.58 -16.75 13.02
N GLU A 96 6.73 -15.76 13.33
CA GLU A 96 5.52 -15.49 12.56
C GLU A 96 5.86 -15.04 11.14
N ALA A 97 6.86 -14.16 10.96
CA ALA A 97 7.33 -13.75 9.64
C ALA A 97 7.73 -14.95 8.76
N LYS A 98 8.49 -15.90 9.32
CA LYS A 98 8.86 -17.14 8.62
C LYS A 98 7.64 -18.00 8.26
N ALA A 99 6.66 -18.09 9.16
CA ALA A 99 5.42 -18.84 8.91
C ALA A 99 4.60 -18.21 7.77
N MET A 100 4.47 -16.88 7.75
CA MET A 100 3.81 -16.15 6.67
C MET A 100 4.50 -16.39 5.33
N ILE A 101 5.81 -16.20 5.25
CA ILE A 101 6.58 -16.41 4.00
C ILE A 101 6.48 -17.85 3.51
N ARG A 102 6.52 -18.83 4.43
CA ARG A 102 6.34 -20.25 4.09
C ARG A 102 4.95 -20.53 3.53
N ALA A 103 3.90 -19.86 4.02
CA ALA A 103 2.55 -20.00 3.48
C ALA A 103 2.44 -19.50 2.02
N PHE A 104 3.17 -18.44 1.66
CA PHE A 104 3.24 -17.94 0.29
C PHE A 104 4.07 -18.82 -0.66
N ALA A 105 5.00 -19.62 -0.13
CA ALA A 105 5.91 -20.43 -0.95
C ALA A 105 5.13 -21.36 -1.90
N ASN A 106 5.46 -21.29 -3.20
CA ASN A 106 4.77 -22.00 -4.27
C ASN A 106 3.27 -21.66 -4.47
N ASN A 107 2.75 -20.66 -3.77
CA ASN A 107 1.35 -20.23 -3.84
C ASN A 107 1.21 -18.86 -4.53
N THR A 108 -0.03 -18.42 -4.65
CA THR A 108 -0.38 -17.08 -5.13
C THR A 108 -1.25 -16.40 -4.07
N HIS A 109 -0.86 -15.21 -3.67
CA HIS A 109 -1.59 -14.35 -2.75
C HIS A 109 -2.00 -13.06 -3.45
N GLU A 110 -2.94 -12.35 -2.83
CA GLU A 110 -3.49 -11.10 -3.32
C GLU A 110 -2.98 -9.95 -2.47
N VAL A 111 -2.53 -8.88 -3.11
CA VAL A 111 -2.18 -7.62 -2.46
C VAL A 111 -3.18 -6.57 -2.90
N ILE A 112 -3.90 -6.01 -1.93
CA ILE A 112 -4.93 -5.01 -2.17
C ILE A 112 -4.50 -3.71 -1.49
N THR A 113 -4.31 -2.64 -2.27
CA THR A 113 -4.14 -1.29 -1.70
C THR A 113 -5.40 -0.48 -1.91
N GLY A 114 -5.98 0.00 -0.81
CA GLY A 114 -6.97 1.06 -0.84
C GLY A 114 -6.32 2.43 -0.79
N VAL A 115 -6.89 3.38 -1.53
CA VAL A 115 -6.46 4.77 -1.57
C VAL A 115 -7.68 5.67 -1.36
N CYS A 116 -7.51 6.73 -0.58
CA CYS A 116 -8.49 7.79 -0.43
C CYS A 116 -7.82 9.13 -0.77
N LEU A 117 -8.41 9.85 -1.73
CA LEU A 117 -8.04 11.21 -2.11
C LEU A 117 -9.15 12.15 -1.65
N ARG A 118 -8.79 13.20 -0.91
CA ARG A 118 -9.77 14.15 -0.35
C ARG A 118 -9.27 15.59 -0.53
N SER A 119 -10.10 16.46 -1.11
CA SER A 119 -9.94 17.92 -1.13
C SER A 119 -10.91 18.57 -0.12
N ALA A 120 -11.06 19.90 -0.18
CA ALA A 120 -12.05 20.62 0.63
C ALA A 120 -13.51 20.27 0.29
N ASP A 121 -13.78 19.90 -0.95
CA ASP A 121 -15.13 19.74 -1.52
C ASP A 121 -15.40 18.34 -2.13
N LYS A 122 -14.35 17.53 -2.30
CA LYS A 122 -14.41 16.26 -3.01
C LYS A 122 -13.69 15.15 -2.24
N GLN A 123 -14.25 13.95 -2.29
CA GLN A 123 -13.58 12.73 -1.83
C GLN A 123 -13.79 11.61 -2.84
N ILE A 124 -12.71 10.95 -3.22
CA ILE A 124 -12.72 9.72 -4.03
C ILE A 124 -11.96 8.65 -3.28
N SER A 125 -12.45 7.41 -3.33
CA SER A 125 -11.75 6.25 -2.77
C SER A 125 -11.88 5.08 -3.73
N PHE A 126 -10.83 4.27 -3.79
CA PHE A 126 -10.76 3.11 -4.67
C PHE A 126 -9.75 2.10 -4.12
N SER A 127 -9.84 0.85 -4.60
CA SER A 127 -8.85 -0.19 -4.38
C SER A 127 -8.21 -0.68 -5.68
N GLU A 128 -7.02 -1.28 -5.55
CA GLU A 128 -6.35 -2.04 -6.61
C GLU A 128 -5.95 -3.41 -6.05
N LEU A 129 -6.30 -4.48 -6.76
CA LEU A 129 -5.89 -5.84 -6.46
C LEU A 129 -4.77 -6.26 -7.42
N THR A 130 -3.69 -6.82 -6.86
CA THR A 130 -2.62 -7.45 -7.63
C THR A 130 -2.39 -8.86 -7.09
N LYS A 131 -2.34 -9.87 -7.97
CA LYS A 131 -1.92 -11.22 -7.58
C LYS A 131 -0.42 -11.37 -7.71
N VAL A 132 0.21 -11.99 -6.71
CA VAL A 132 1.65 -12.22 -6.64
C VAL A 132 1.90 -13.71 -6.44
N SER A 133 2.60 -14.33 -7.38
CA SER A 133 2.92 -15.77 -7.31
C SER A 133 4.38 -15.96 -6.93
N PHE A 134 4.63 -16.75 -5.90
CA PHE A 134 5.98 -17.14 -5.49
C PHE A 134 6.39 -18.46 -6.16
N MET A 135 7.68 -18.63 -6.37
CA MET A 135 8.28 -19.96 -6.58
C MET A 135 8.40 -20.72 -5.24
N PRO A 136 8.69 -22.03 -5.26
CA PRO A 136 9.06 -22.75 -4.04
C PRO A 136 10.23 -22.08 -3.31
N LEU A 137 10.20 -22.07 -1.98
CA LEU A 137 11.24 -21.53 -1.12
C LEU A 137 11.77 -22.62 -0.18
N SER A 138 13.08 -22.66 0.00
CA SER A 138 13.70 -23.47 1.06
C SER A 138 13.67 -22.74 2.40
N ASP A 139 13.70 -23.48 3.50
CA ASP A 139 13.81 -22.89 4.84
C ASP A 139 15.06 -22.01 4.98
N SER A 140 16.18 -22.40 4.35
CA SER A 140 17.41 -21.60 4.33
C SER A 140 17.24 -20.24 3.62
N ALA A 141 16.44 -20.16 2.56
CA ALA A 141 16.15 -18.91 1.87
C ALA A 141 15.24 -18.01 2.71
N ILE A 142 14.24 -18.59 3.38
CA ILE A 142 13.35 -17.88 4.31
C ILE A 142 14.16 -17.33 5.49
N ASP A 143 15.02 -18.15 6.09
CA ASP A 143 15.89 -17.75 7.19
C ASP A 143 16.87 -16.65 6.76
N HIS A 144 17.47 -16.78 5.59
CA HIS A 144 18.33 -15.74 5.02
C HIS A 144 17.56 -14.41 4.93
N TYR A 145 16.38 -14.41 4.32
CA TYR A 145 15.61 -13.18 4.15
C TYR A 145 15.22 -12.54 5.49
N VAL A 146 14.63 -13.32 6.41
CA VAL A 146 14.15 -12.79 7.70
C VAL A 146 15.29 -12.24 8.56
N ASN A 147 16.51 -12.77 8.42
CA ASN A 147 17.67 -12.31 9.19
C ASN A 147 18.38 -11.08 8.60
N HIS A 148 18.16 -10.77 7.30
CA HIS A 148 18.90 -9.71 6.60
C HIS A 148 18.03 -8.52 6.18
N TYR A 149 16.70 -8.61 6.36
CA TYR A 149 15.76 -7.59 5.91
C TYR A 149 14.75 -7.22 7.01
N GLU A 150 14.27 -5.98 6.97
CA GLU A 150 13.22 -5.48 7.87
C GLU A 150 11.87 -6.13 7.50
N VAL A 151 11.46 -7.18 8.20
CA VAL A 151 10.22 -7.91 7.87
C VAL A 151 9.02 -7.53 8.74
N LEU A 152 9.28 -6.98 9.94
CA LEU A 152 8.23 -6.73 10.94
C LEU A 152 7.36 -5.50 10.62
N ASP A 153 7.81 -4.60 9.75
CA ASP A 153 7.05 -3.41 9.34
C ASP A 153 6.16 -3.66 8.11
N LYS A 154 6.10 -4.89 7.59
CA LYS A 154 5.44 -5.23 6.31
C LYS A 154 4.31 -6.24 6.52
N ALA A 155 3.15 -5.93 5.96
CA ALA A 155 2.06 -6.91 5.85
C ALA A 155 2.52 -8.09 4.99
N GLY A 156 2.26 -9.32 5.44
CA GLY A 156 2.79 -10.52 4.81
C GLY A 156 4.30 -10.72 4.96
N ALA A 157 4.97 -9.93 5.80
CA ALA A 157 6.38 -10.11 6.16
C ALA A 157 7.40 -10.00 5.00
N TYR A 158 7.03 -9.49 3.84
CA TYR A 158 7.97 -9.27 2.74
C TYR A 158 7.76 -7.94 2.00
N GLY A 159 8.82 -7.47 1.35
CA GLY A 159 8.80 -6.34 0.44
C GLY A 159 9.16 -6.76 -0.98
N ILE A 160 8.36 -6.34 -1.97
CA ILE A 160 8.64 -6.61 -3.39
C ILE A 160 9.93 -5.95 -3.90
N GLN A 161 10.45 -4.95 -3.20
CA GLN A 161 11.72 -4.31 -3.52
C GLN A 161 12.92 -4.99 -2.84
N ASP A 162 12.67 -5.89 -1.90
CA ASP A 162 13.72 -6.59 -1.17
C ASP A 162 14.17 -7.84 -1.93
N TRP A 163 15.11 -8.59 -1.35
CA TRP A 163 15.66 -9.80 -1.97
C TRP A 163 14.61 -10.82 -2.38
N LEU A 164 13.58 -11.10 -1.56
CA LEU A 164 12.49 -12.01 -1.97
C LEU A 164 11.76 -11.52 -3.22
N GLY A 165 11.59 -10.21 -3.38
CA GLY A 165 10.98 -9.65 -4.56
C GLY A 165 11.79 -9.91 -5.84
N LEU A 166 13.12 -9.92 -5.73
CA LEU A 166 14.04 -10.17 -6.83
C LEU A 166 14.24 -11.67 -7.13
N THR A 167 14.17 -12.53 -6.12
CA THR A 167 14.57 -13.94 -6.25
C THR A 167 13.41 -14.92 -6.27
N THR A 168 12.21 -14.50 -5.84
CA THR A 168 11.12 -15.45 -5.52
C THR A 168 9.84 -15.18 -6.31
N ILE A 169 9.54 -13.92 -6.62
CA ILE A 169 8.31 -13.57 -7.34
C ILE A 169 8.46 -14.00 -8.81
N LYS A 170 7.74 -15.06 -9.19
CA LYS A 170 7.78 -15.60 -10.56
C LYS A 170 6.74 -14.94 -11.48
N LYS A 171 5.67 -14.38 -10.92
CA LYS A 171 4.59 -13.75 -11.69
C LYS A 171 3.88 -12.69 -10.85
N ILE A 172 3.51 -11.59 -11.51
CA ILE A 172 2.65 -10.54 -10.98
C ILE A 172 1.52 -10.32 -11.98
N GLU A 173 0.28 -10.36 -11.51
CA GLU A 173 -0.91 -10.09 -12.31
C GLU A 173 -1.63 -8.89 -11.72
N GLY A 174 -1.41 -7.72 -12.32
CA GLY A 174 -1.91 -6.43 -11.84
C GLY A 174 -0.80 -5.38 -11.79
N CYS A 175 -0.92 -4.45 -10.86
CA CYS A 175 0.00 -3.31 -10.73
C CYS A 175 1.18 -3.63 -9.79
N TYR A 176 2.41 -3.49 -10.27
CA TYR A 176 3.62 -3.63 -9.44
C TYR A 176 3.68 -2.58 -8.31
N TYR A 177 3.39 -1.31 -8.64
CA TYR A 177 3.39 -0.22 -7.66
C TYR A 177 2.31 -0.38 -6.59
N ASN A 178 1.20 -1.05 -6.92
CA ASN A 178 0.20 -1.47 -5.93
C ASN A 178 0.80 -2.39 -4.86
N VAL A 179 1.64 -3.36 -5.25
CA VAL A 179 2.33 -4.25 -4.31
C VAL A 179 3.34 -3.48 -3.45
N MET A 180 4.00 -2.46 -4.02
CA MET A 180 4.84 -1.55 -3.25
C MET A 180 4.05 -0.71 -2.23
N GLY A 181 2.74 -0.56 -2.44
CA GLY A 181 1.80 0.07 -1.51
C GLY A 181 1.07 1.31 -2.05
N LEU A 182 1.20 1.64 -3.35
CA LEU A 182 0.37 2.65 -4.03
C LEU A 182 0.18 2.35 -5.53
N PRO A 183 -1.06 2.19 -6.03
CA PRO A 183 -1.35 2.10 -7.46
C PRO A 183 -1.20 3.46 -8.15
N THR A 184 0.04 3.88 -8.40
CA THR A 184 0.39 5.21 -8.93
C THR A 184 -0.33 5.60 -10.22
N TYR A 185 -0.61 4.63 -11.11
CA TYR A 185 -1.34 4.90 -12.35
C TYR A 185 -2.79 5.35 -12.11
N LYS A 186 -3.47 4.77 -11.10
CA LYS A 186 -4.83 5.20 -10.71
C LYS A 186 -4.78 6.56 -10.03
N ILE A 187 -3.81 6.77 -9.14
CA ILE A 187 -3.60 8.05 -8.46
C ILE A 187 -3.39 9.17 -9.49
N PHE A 188 -2.52 8.96 -10.48
CA PHE A 188 -2.28 9.89 -11.58
C PHE A 188 -3.59 10.27 -12.30
N ARG A 189 -4.42 9.27 -12.65
CA ARG A 189 -5.69 9.48 -13.35
C ARG A 189 -6.68 10.26 -12.50
N GLU A 190 -6.85 9.88 -11.24
CA GLU A 190 -7.80 10.55 -10.35
C GLU A 190 -7.38 11.99 -10.06
N LEU A 191 -6.09 12.25 -9.80
CA LEU A 191 -5.56 13.59 -9.57
C LEU A 191 -5.76 14.52 -10.78
N ALA A 192 -5.83 14.01 -12.00
CA ALA A 192 -6.14 14.82 -13.19
C ALA A 192 -7.58 15.38 -13.20
N HIS A 193 -8.43 14.89 -12.29
CA HIS A 193 -9.83 15.31 -12.13
C HIS A 193 -10.09 16.05 -10.81
N PHE A 194 -9.05 16.35 -10.03
CA PHE A 194 -9.10 17.27 -8.89
C PHE A 194 -8.69 18.66 -9.38
#